data_AF-A0A2J7ZGI9-F1
#
_entry.id   AF-A0A2J7ZGI9-F1
#
_cell.length_a   1.000
_cell.length_b   1.000
_cell.length_c   1.000
_cell.angle_alpha   90.00
_cell.angle_beta   90.00
_cell.angle_gamma   90.00
#
_symmetry.space_group_name_H-M   'P 1'
#
loop_
_entity.id
_entity.type
_entity.pdbx_description
1 polymer ?
#
loop_
_entity_poly.entity_id
_entity_poly.type
_entity_poly.pdbx_seq_one_letter_code
_entity_poly.pdbx_strand_id
1 'polypeptide(L)'
;GPRMVRDVFRLAKENAPSIIFIDEVDAIATARFDAQTGADREVQRILMELLNQMDGFDQTVNVKVIMATNRADTLDPALLRPGRLDRKIEFPVPDRRQKRLIFQ
;
A
#
# COMPACT_ATOMS: atom_id res chain seq x y z
N GLY A 1 -0.20 14.36 2.55
CA GLY A 1 1.08 14.81 1.95
C GLY A 1 2.25 13.93 2.37
N PRO A 2 3.41 14.00 1.70
CA PRO A 2 4.55 13.07 1.86
C PRO A 2 5.14 12.98 3.27
N ARG A 3 5.13 14.08 4.04
CA ARG A 3 5.65 14.09 5.43
C ARG A 3 4.93 13.08 6.33
N MET A 4 3.62 12.93 6.15
CA MET A 4 2.81 11.99 6.92
C MET A 4 3.26 10.54 6.71
N VAL A 5 3.65 10.18 5.48
CA VAL A 5 4.18 8.84 5.18
C VAL A 5 5.44 8.57 5.99
N ARG A 6 6.36 9.55 6.04
CA ARG A 6 7.59 9.44 6.87
C ARG A 6 7.26 9.26 8.34
N ASP A 7 6.34 10.06 8.87
CA ASP A 7 5.98 10.01 10.29
C ASP A 7 5.33 8.68 10.67
N VAL A 8 4.46 8.12 9.82
CA VAL A 8 3.85 6.80 10.05
C VAL A 8 4.91 5.70 10.07
N PHE A 9 5.81 5.67 9.09
CA PHE A 9 6.88 4.66 9.05
C PHE A 9 7.86 4.82 10.21
N ARG A 10 8.19 6.05 10.60
CA ARG A 10 9.03 6.32 11.77
C ARG A 10 8.37 5.82 13.06
N LEU A 11 7.10 6.17 13.28
CA LEU A 11 6.34 5.71 14.45
C LEU A 11 6.23 4.19 14.50
N ALA A 12 5.98 3.53 13.36
CA ALA A 12 5.91 2.08 13.27
C ALA A 12 7.26 1.41 13.63
N LYS A 13 8.38 1.98 13.19
CA LYS A 13 9.74 1.52 13.52
C LYS A 13 10.07 1.72 15.00
N GLU A 14 9.72 2.88 15.57
CA GLU A 14 9.91 3.18 17.00
C GLU A 14 9.10 2.23 17.91
N ASN A 15 7.96 1.73 17.43
CA ASN A 15 7.07 0.81 18.15
C ASN A 15 7.14 -0.64 17.62
N ALA A 16 8.26 -1.04 17.01
CA ALA A 16 8.38 -2.40 16.51
C ALA A 16 8.28 -3.43 17.66
N PRO A 17 7.58 -4.57 17.47
CA PRO A 17 6.98 -5.03 16.22
C PRO A 17 5.61 -4.38 15.94
N SER A 18 5.35 -4.00 14.68
CA SER A 18 4.10 -3.34 14.31
C SER A 18 3.64 -3.64 12.88
N ILE A 19 2.37 -3.37 12.59
CA ILE A 19 1.77 -3.55 11.26
C ILE A 19 1.21 -2.20 10.80
N ILE A 20 1.60 -1.78 9.60
CA ILE A 20 0.99 -0.65 8.88
C ILE A 20 -0.07 -1.24 7.94
N PHE A 21 -1.32 -0.88 8.14
CA PHE A 21 -2.42 -1.21 7.24
C PHE A 21 -2.83 0.03 6.43
N ILE A 22 -2.83 -0.07 5.11
CA ILE A 22 -3.25 0.98 4.19
C ILE A 22 -4.44 0.46 3.38
N ASP A 23 -5.61 1.02 3.64
CA ASP A 23 -6.80 0.74 2.83
C ASP A 23 -6.88 1.70 1.64
N GLU A 24 -7.63 1.31 0.61
CA GLU A 24 -7.86 2.10 -0.62
C GLU A 24 -6.58 2.67 -1.21
N VAL A 25 -5.52 1.85 -1.31
CA VAL A 25 -4.20 2.35 -1.71
C VAL A 25 -4.21 2.92 -3.14
N ASP A 26 -5.16 2.54 -3.99
CA ASP A 26 -5.38 3.12 -5.32
C ASP A 26 -5.68 4.62 -5.31
N ALA A 27 -6.12 5.20 -4.19
CA ALA A 27 -6.24 6.65 -4.06
C ALA A 27 -4.89 7.38 -4.22
N ILE A 28 -3.79 6.74 -3.78
CA ILE A 28 -2.45 7.33 -3.78
C ILE A 28 -1.44 6.59 -4.68
N ALA A 29 -1.77 5.40 -5.15
CA ALA A 29 -0.85 4.49 -5.84
C ALA A 29 -1.17 4.23 -7.31
N THR A 30 -2.03 5.01 -7.93
CA THR A 30 -2.33 4.88 -9.37
C THR A 30 -1.15 5.27 -10.26
N ALA A 31 -0.89 4.52 -11.32
CA ALA A 31 0.08 4.86 -12.36
C ALA A 31 -0.38 6.12 -13.14
N ARG A 32 0.03 7.30 -12.71
CA ARG A 32 -0.25 8.57 -13.41
C ARG A 32 0.98 8.97 -14.22
N PHE A 33 0.93 8.75 -15.54
CA PHE A 33 2.04 9.08 -16.45
C PHE A 33 2.13 10.57 -16.77
N ASP A 34 1.00 11.29 -16.79
CA ASP A 34 0.95 12.74 -17.02
C ASP A 34 0.26 13.46 -15.86
N ALA A 35 1.06 13.96 -14.91
CA ALA A 35 0.55 14.81 -13.83
C ALA A 35 0.28 16.23 -14.35
N GLN A 36 -0.90 16.40 -14.96
CA GLN A 36 -1.31 17.67 -15.58
C GLN A 36 -1.77 18.70 -14.55
N THR A 37 -2.26 18.26 -13.38
CA THR A 37 -2.75 19.16 -12.32
C THR A 37 -1.83 19.18 -11.10
N GLY A 38 -1.96 20.23 -10.27
CA GLY A 38 -1.23 20.33 -8.99
C GLY A 38 -1.58 19.20 -8.00
N ALA A 39 -2.83 18.73 -8.02
CA ALA A 39 -3.29 17.62 -7.18
C ALA A 39 -2.62 16.29 -7.59
N ASP A 40 -2.50 16.02 -8.89
CA ASP A 40 -1.82 14.83 -9.40
C ASP A 40 -0.34 14.78 -8.98
N ARG A 41 0.33 15.93 -8.98
CA ARG A 41 1.72 16.04 -8.53
C ARG A 41 1.86 15.80 -7.03
N GLU A 42 0.88 16.17 -6.21
CA GLU A 42 0.90 15.83 -4.79
C GLU A 42 0.75 14.32 -4.57
N VAL A 43 -0.20 13.69 -5.25
CA VAL A 43 -0.40 12.24 -5.20
C VAL A 43 0.86 11.49 -5.63
N GLN A 44 1.47 11.88 -6.75
CA GLN A 44 2.76 11.31 -7.17
C GLN A 44 3.85 11.46 -6.11
N ARG A 45 3.97 12.61 -5.45
CA ARG A 45 4.96 12.79 -4.38
C ARG A 45 4.70 11.89 -3.18
N ILE A 46 3.43 11.63 -2.84
CA ILE A 46 3.04 10.69 -1.78
C ILE A 46 3.44 9.26 -2.18
N LEU A 47 3.14 8.85 -3.42
CA LEU A 47 3.54 7.55 -3.96
C LEU A 47 5.05 7.36 -3.90
N MET A 48 5.83 8.32 -4.38
CA MET A 48 7.29 8.23 -4.38
C MET A 48 7.85 8.12 -2.97
N GLU A 49 7.28 8.84 -2.00
CA GLU A 49 7.68 8.70 -0.60
C GLU A 49 7.33 7.31 -0.04
N LEU A 50 6.15 6.78 -0.35
CA LEU A 50 5.77 5.41 0.06
C LEU A 50 6.77 4.39 -0.51
N LEU A 51 7.11 4.50 -1.80
CA LEU A 51 8.11 3.64 -2.44
C LEU A 51 9.49 3.74 -1.76
N ASN A 52 9.93 4.96 -1.43
CA ASN A 52 11.20 5.17 -0.73
C ASN A 52 11.21 4.53 0.67
N GLN A 53 10.10 4.62 1.41
CA GLN A 53 9.99 3.98 2.72
C GLN A 53 9.99 2.44 2.62
N MET A 54 9.50 1.89 1.51
CA MET A 54 9.51 0.44 1.24
C MET A 54 10.87 -0.06 0.73
N ASP A 55 11.63 0.73 -0.02
CA ASP A 55 12.99 0.36 -0.46
C ASP A 55 14.01 0.46 0.69
N GLY A 56 13.85 1.44 1.58
CA GLY A 56 14.66 1.64 2.78
C GLY A 56 14.25 0.75 3.96
N PHE A 57 13.54 -0.35 3.68
CA PHE A 57 13.03 -1.24 4.70
C PHE A 57 14.13 -2.19 5.15
N ASP A 58 14.79 -1.84 6.24
CA ASP A 58 15.73 -2.72 6.92
C ASP A 58 14.96 -3.95 7.42
N GLN A 59 15.27 -5.13 6.87
CA GLN A 59 14.60 -6.39 7.24
C GLN A 59 14.81 -6.76 8.72
N THR A 60 15.73 -6.09 9.40
CA THR A 60 15.97 -6.26 10.84
C THR A 60 14.87 -5.64 11.71
N VAL A 61 14.14 -4.63 11.20
CA VAL A 61 13.05 -3.98 11.93
C VAL A 61 11.74 -4.70 11.63
N ASN A 62 11.13 -5.31 12.66
CA ASN A 62 9.93 -6.14 12.52
C ASN A 62 8.64 -5.31 12.31
N VAL A 63 8.60 -4.56 11.22
CA VAL A 63 7.40 -3.86 10.76
C VAL A 63 6.90 -4.59 9.51
N LYS A 64 5.57 -4.76 9.39
CA LYS A 64 4.95 -5.34 8.19
C LYS A 64 3.98 -4.34 7.59
N VAL A 65 3.87 -4.34 6.27
CA VAL A 65 2.94 -3.47 5.55
C VAL A 65 1.90 -4.35 4.85
N ILE A 66 0.63 -4.07 5.09
CA ILE A 66 -0.51 -4.68 4.40
C ILE A 66 -1.25 -3.56 3.67
N MET A 67 -1.53 -3.76 2.39
CA MET A 67 -2.27 -2.81 1.56
C MET A 67 -3.51 -3.48 0.98
N ALA A 68 -4.62 -2.75 0.91
CA ALA A 68 -5.86 -3.19 0.29
C ALA A 68 -6.27 -2.24 -0.85
N THR A 69 -6.85 -2.80 -1.91
CA THR A 69 -7.42 -2.04 -3.02
C THR A 69 -8.48 -2.86 -3.75
N ASN A 70 -9.45 -2.16 -4.34
CA ASN A 70 -10.43 -2.74 -5.27
C ASN A 70 -10.01 -2.62 -6.75
N ARG A 71 -8.91 -1.91 -7.04
CA ARG A 71 -8.47 -1.56 -8.41
C ARG A 71 -7.01 -1.93 -8.67
N ALA A 72 -6.69 -3.21 -8.45
CA ALA A 72 -5.32 -3.72 -8.56
C ALA A 72 -4.68 -3.52 -9.96
N ASP A 73 -5.49 -3.44 -11.01
CA ASP A 73 -5.10 -3.17 -12.39
C ASP A 73 -4.56 -1.75 -12.61
N THR A 74 -4.93 -0.80 -11.76
CA THR A 74 -4.55 0.62 -11.88
C THR A 74 -3.30 0.99 -11.06
N LEU A 75 -2.81 0.08 -10.24
CA LEU A 75 -1.67 0.32 -9.36
C LEU A 75 -0.38 0.54 -10.15
N ASP A 76 0.47 1.42 -9.62
CA ASP A 76 1.81 1.66 -10.14
C ASP A 76 2.63 0.35 -10.11
N PRO A 77 3.14 -0.12 -11.26
CA PRO A 77 3.91 -1.36 -11.34
C PRO A 77 5.15 -1.37 -10.43
N ALA A 78 5.66 -0.20 -10.04
CA ALA A 78 6.78 -0.09 -9.14
C ALA A 78 6.46 -0.64 -7.75
N LEU A 79 5.22 -0.57 -7.26
CA LEU A 79 4.82 -1.20 -5.98
C LEU A 79 4.90 -2.73 -6.04
N LEU A 80 4.68 -3.30 -7.23
CA LEU A 80 4.63 -4.74 -7.47
C LEU A 80 6.02 -5.35 -7.72
N ARG A 81 7.08 -4.55 -7.65
CA ARG A 81 8.46 -5.04 -7.81
C ARG A 81 8.90 -5.85 -6.59
N PRO A 82 9.76 -6.88 -6.77
CA PRO A 82 10.32 -7.64 -5.66
C PRO A 82 11.01 -6.74 -4.63
N GLY A 83 10.85 -7.04 -3.34
CA GLY A 83 11.40 -6.24 -2.24
C GLY A 83 10.48 -5.13 -1.72
N ARG A 84 9.30 -4.95 -2.33
CA ARG A 84 8.25 -4.01 -1.87
C ARG A 84 7.00 -4.78 -1.44
N LEU A 85 6.22 -5.28 -2.40
CA LEU A 85 5.06 -6.14 -2.14
C LEU A 85 5.38 -7.58 -2.58
N ASP A 86 5.82 -8.40 -1.62
CA ASP A 86 6.24 -9.78 -1.89
C ASP A 86 5.08 -10.78 -2.01
N ARG A 87 3.89 -10.39 -1.57
CA ARG A 87 2.69 -11.23 -1.54
C ARG A 87 1.50 -10.48 -2.11
N LYS A 88 0.76 -11.16 -2.96
CA LYS A 88 -0.49 -10.70 -3.57
C LYS A 88 -1.56 -11.71 -3.22
N ILE A 89 -2.60 -11.27 -2.54
CA ILE A 89 -3.70 -12.12 -2.09
C ILE A 89 -4.96 -11.59 -2.76
N GLU A 90 -5.55 -12.40 -3.62
CA GLU A 90 -6.81 -12.07 -4.30
C GLU A 90 -7.98 -12.58 -3.46
N PHE A 91 -8.99 -11.73 -3.30
CA PHE A 91 -10.24 -12.08 -2.62
C PHE A 91 -11.34 -12.25 -3.66
N PRO A 92 -11.65 -13.49 -4.08
CA PRO A 92 -12.73 -13.74 -5.03
C PRO A 92 -14.10 -13.51 -4.37
N VAL A 93 -15.13 -13.33 -5.21
CA VAL A 93 -16.51 -13.30 -4.74
C VAL A 93 -16.84 -14.63 -4.04
N PRO A 94 -17.37 -14.61 -2.80
CA PRO A 94 -17.65 -15.84 -2.07
C PRO A 94 -18.65 -16.75 -2.82
N ASP A 95 -18.40 -18.07 -2.80
CA ASP A 95 -19.31 -19.06 -3.37
C ASP A 95 -20.60 -19.21 -2.51
N ARG A 96 -21.57 -20.01 -2.99
CA ARG A 96 -22.83 -20.22 -2.26
C ARG A 96 -22.63 -20.79 -0.85
N ARG A 97 -21.63 -21.66 -0.65
CA ARG A 97 -21.34 -22.27 0.67
C ARG A 97 -20.69 -21.23 1.60
N GLN A 98 -19.73 -20.47 1.11
CA GLN A 98 -19.05 -19.39 1.84
C GLN A 98 -20.04 -18.28 2.21
N LYS A 99 -20.90 -17.85 1.28
CA LYS A 99 -21.98 -16.89 1.58
C LYS A 99 -22.87 -17.37 2.72
N ARG A 100 -23.23 -18.65 2.74
CA ARG A 100 -24.02 -19.22 3.84
C ARG A 100 -23.25 -19.20 5.17
N LEU A 101 -21.93 -19.41 5.17
CA LEU A 101 -21.11 -19.32 6.39
C LEU A 101 -21.02 -17.89 6.95
N ILE A 102 -21.15 -16.85 6.10
CA ILE A 102 -21.11 -15.45 6.55
C ILE A 102 -22.36 -15.07 7.37
N PHE A 103 -23.52 -15.67 7.08
CA PHE A 103 -24.79 -15.37 7.74
C PHE A 103 -25.19 -16.41 8.81
N GLN A 104 -24.28 -17.31 9.18
CA GLN A 104 -24.43 -18.21 10.32
C GLN A 104 -23.88 -17.55 11.59
#